data_AF-A0A0M2KCR8-F1
#
_entry.id   AF-A0A0M2KCR8-F1
#
_cell.length_a   1.000
_cell.length_b   1.000
_cell.length_c   1.000
_cell.angle_alpha   90.00
_cell.angle_beta   90.00
_cell.angle_gamma   90.00
#
_symmetry.space_group_name_H-M   'P 1'
#
loop_
_entity.id
_entity.type
_entity.pdbx_description
1 polymer ?
#
loop_
_entity_poly.entity_id
_entity_poly.type
_entity_poly.pdbx_seq_one_letter_code
_entity_poly.pdbx_strand_id
1 'polypeptide(L)'
;MKWSNRVQIVTGQTWIHIMLHLMLIAALVLGWKHLALLYVSIVLLTLYAGVFAAMLLTQRLTGFRRTGDFLEDVTTTYYFGAAMLVLYLLSRVIHNNLLLGIAGVLMLTGPAVVSLLAKETVRSRQR
;
A
#
# COMPACT_ATOMS: atom_id res chain seq x y z
N MET A 1 21.77 -3.72 -24.52
CA MET A 1 21.14 -3.84 -23.19
C MET A 1 19.92 -2.94 -23.16
N LYS A 2 18.72 -3.50 -23.03
CA LYS A 2 17.45 -2.74 -23.09
C LYS A 2 17.47 -1.66 -22.00
N TRP A 3 17.10 -0.42 -22.35
CA TRP A 3 17.09 0.75 -21.47
C TRP A 3 16.32 0.48 -20.15
N SER A 4 15.31 -0.39 -20.22
CA SER A 4 14.58 -0.94 -19.07
C SER A 4 15.50 -1.52 -17.97
N ASN A 5 16.50 -2.34 -18.33
CA ASN A 5 17.43 -2.91 -17.36
C ASN A 5 18.32 -1.85 -16.72
N ARG A 6 18.72 -0.79 -17.45
CA ARG A 6 19.57 0.25 -16.88
C ARG A 6 18.85 1.04 -15.79
N VAL A 7 17.58 1.36 -16.01
CA VAL A 7 16.76 2.04 -14.99
C VAL A 7 16.54 1.13 -13.79
N GLN A 8 16.18 -0.13 -13.99
CA GLN A 8 16.02 -1.09 -12.88
C GLN A 8 17.29 -1.24 -12.04
N ILE A 9 18.48 -1.21 -12.65
CA ILE A 9 19.77 -1.29 -11.94
C ILE A 9 20.06 -0.02 -11.13
N VAL A 10 19.62 1.16 -11.61
CA VAL A 10 19.89 2.45 -10.96
C VAL A 10 18.86 2.77 -9.87
N THR A 11 17.58 2.49 -10.10
CA THR A 11 16.49 2.83 -9.17
C THR A 11 16.03 1.68 -8.29
N GLY A 12 16.44 0.44 -8.59
CA GLY A 12 15.97 -0.77 -7.89
C GLY A 12 14.49 -1.09 -8.13
N GLN A 13 13.78 -0.30 -8.95
CA GLN A 13 12.33 -0.40 -9.15
C GLN A 13 12.02 -0.60 -10.64
N THR A 14 11.01 -1.40 -10.95
CA THR A 14 10.62 -1.66 -12.35
C THR A 14 9.96 -0.43 -12.97
N TRP A 15 10.10 -0.29 -14.29
CA TRP A 15 9.44 0.76 -15.07
C TRP A 15 7.93 0.83 -14.82
N ILE A 16 7.29 -0.33 -14.64
CA ILE A 16 5.85 -0.45 -14.37
C ILE A 16 5.51 0.20 -13.02
N HIS A 17 6.32 -0.01 -11.98
CA HIS A 17 6.07 0.61 -10.68
C HIS A 17 6.20 2.13 -10.75
N ILE A 18 7.21 2.65 -11.45
CA ILE A 18 7.38 4.11 -11.62
C ILE A 18 6.16 4.69 -12.35
N MET A 19 5.73 4.05 -13.44
CA MET A 19 4.58 4.51 -14.22
C MET A 19 3.28 4.46 -13.41
N LEU A 20 3.08 3.39 -12.62
CA LEU A 20 1.93 3.26 -11.72
C LEU A 20 1.97 4.36 -10.64
N HIS A 21 3.14 4.68 -10.11
CA HIS A 21 3.28 5.70 -9.07
C HIS A 21 2.93 7.09 -9.61
N LEU A 22 3.46 7.42 -10.79
CA LEU A 22 3.14 8.67 -11.49
C LEU A 22 1.65 8.75 -11.83
N MET A 23 1.04 7.64 -12.28
CA MET A 23 -0.39 7.58 -12.54
C MET A 23 -1.21 7.83 -11.26
N LEU A 24 -0.80 7.27 -10.13
CA LEU A 24 -1.48 7.45 -8.84
C LEU A 24 -1.39 8.90 -8.36
N ILE A 25 -0.21 9.52 -8.47
CA ILE A 25 -0.03 10.95 -8.19
C ILE A 25 -0.90 11.79 -9.13
N ALA A 26 -0.89 11.50 -10.43
CA ALA A 26 -1.70 12.23 -11.41
C ALA A 26 -3.19 12.13 -11.09
N ALA A 27 -3.70 10.95 -10.73
CA ALA A 27 -5.09 10.76 -10.32
C ALA A 27 -5.43 11.61 -9.08
N LEU A 28 -4.55 11.67 -8.09
CA LEU A 28 -4.74 12.50 -6.90
C LEU A 28 -4.72 14.00 -7.22
N VAL A 29 -3.79 14.46 -8.06
CA VAL A 29 -3.71 15.86 -8.49
C VAL A 29 -4.95 16.28 -9.28
N LEU A 30 -5.43 15.41 -10.18
CA LEU A 30 -6.69 15.64 -10.91
C LEU A 30 -7.88 15.67 -9.95
N GLY A 31 -7.95 14.72 -9.02
CA GLY A 31 -8.99 14.68 -7.99
C GLY A 31 -9.01 15.94 -7.13
N TRP A 32 -7.83 16.48 -6.78
CA TRP A 32 -7.69 17.73 -6.04
C TRP A 32 -8.21 18.92 -6.85
N LYS A 33 -7.75 19.05 -8.10
CA LYS A 33 -8.14 20.14 -8.99
C LYS A 33 -9.65 20.18 -9.25
N HIS A 34 -10.30 19.03 -9.32
CA HIS A 34 -11.73 18.91 -9.58
C HIS A 34 -12.60 18.83 -8.32
N LEU A 35 -12.04 19.07 -7.11
CA LEU A 35 -12.73 18.87 -5.82
C LEU A 35 -13.37 17.47 -5.64
N ALA A 36 -12.95 16.49 -6.44
CA ALA A 36 -13.45 15.12 -6.45
C ALA A 36 -12.53 14.17 -5.65
N LEU A 37 -11.65 14.71 -4.81
CA LEU A 37 -10.63 13.95 -4.07
C LEU A 37 -11.23 12.81 -3.24
N LEU A 38 -12.43 13.00 -2.69
CA LEU A 38 -13.13 11.96 -1.94
C LEU A 38 -13.47 10.77 -2.84
N TYR A 39 -14.08 11.00 -4.00
CA TYR A 39 -14.43 9.95 -4.96
C TYR A 39 -13.18 9.24 -5.50
N VAL A 40 -12.14 10.01 -5.87
CA VAL A 40 -10.88 9.44 -6.34
C VAL A 40 -10.22 8.58 -5.26
N SER A 41 -10.24 9.02 -4.00
CA SER A 41 -9.68 8.25 -2.88
C SER A 41 -10.44 6.94 -2.66
N ILE A 42 -11.77 6.95 -2.72
CA ILE A 42 -12.58 5.73 -2.60
C ILE A 42 -12.29 4.77 -3.74
N VAL A 43 -12.22 5.26 -4.99
CA VAL A 43 -11.91 4.42 -6.16
C VAL A 43 -10.52 3.80 -6.02
N LEU A 44 -9.50 4.59 -5.67
CA LEU A 44 -8.13 4.10 -5.48
C LEU A 44 -8.06 3.07 -4.34
N LEU A 45 -8.77 3.30 -3.24
CA LEU A 45 -8.81 2.37 -2.12
C LEU A 45 -9.53 1.07 -2.48
N THR A 46 -10.61 1.15 -3.25
CA THR A 46 -11.36 -0.02 -3.74
C THR A 46 -10.52 -0.84 -4.71
N LEU A 47 -9.79 -0.19 -5.62
CA LEU A 47 -8.82 -0.84 -6.49
C LEU A 47 -7.72 -1.52 -5.69
N TYR A 48 -7.13 -0.84 -4.72
CA TYR A 48 -6.13 -1.42 -3.83
C TYR A 48 -6.66 -2.67 -3.10
N ALA A 49 -7.86 -2.59 -2.53
CA ALA A 49 -8.50 -3.73 -1.86
C ALA A 49 -8.75 -4.90 -2.82
N GLY A 50 -9.15 -4.63 -4.06
CA GLY A 50 -9.31 -5.65 -5.10
C GLY A 50 -8.00 -6.33 -5.47
N VAL A 51 -6.92 -5.56 -5.65
CA VAL A 51 -5.57 -6.08 -5.91
C VAL A 51 -5.07 -6.91 -4.72
N PHE A 52 -5.30 -6.45 -3.49
CA PHE A 52 -4.95 -7.19 -2.28
C PHE A 52 -5.73 -8.49 -2.13
N ALA A 53 -7.03 -8.49 -2.42
CA ALA A 53 -7.83 -9.71 -2.45
C ALA A 53 -7.34 -10.69 -3.53
N ALA A 54 -7.02 -10.18 -4.73
CA ALA A 54 -6.44 -10.98 -5.80
C ALA A 54 -5.09 -11.58 -5.41
N MET A 55 -4.24 -10.82 -4.70
CA MET A 55 -2.98 -11.33 -4.13
C MET A 55 -3.25 -12.51 -3.19
N LEU A 56 -4.17 -12.36 -2.23
CA LEU A 56 -4.50 -13.44 -1.29
C LEU A 56 -5.06 -14.68 -2.00
N LEU A 57 -5.90 -14.50 -3.02
CA LEU A 57 -6.47 -15.61 -3.80
C LEU A 57 -5.41 -16.32 -4.65
N THR A 58 -4.54 -15.55 -5.32
CA THR A 58 -3.46 -16.12 -6.16
C THR A 58 -2.38 -16.79 -5.34
N GLN A 59 -2.07 -16.31 -4.13
CA GLN A 59 -1.15 -16.97 -3.20
C GLN A 59 -1.69 -18.31 -2.68
N ARG A 60 -3.02 -18.46 -2.57
CA ARG A 60 -3.65 -19.74 -2.20
C ARG A 60 -3.59 -20.78 -3.32
N LEU A 61 -3.52 -20.35 -4.58
CA LEU A 61 -3.45 -21.22 -5.75
C LEU A 61 -2.00 -21.42 -6.17
N THR A 62 -1.44 -22.60 -5.90
CA THR A 62 -0.03 -22.94 -6.21
C THR A 62 0.37 -22.71 -7.68
N GLY A 63 -0.59 -22.79 -8.62
CA GLY A 63 -0.37 -22.52 -10.04
C GLY A 63 -0.19 -21.05 -10.42
N PHE A 64 -0.58 -20.09 -9.58
CA PHE A 64 -0.55 -18.64 -9.86
C PHE A 64 0.46 -17.87 -9.01
N ARG A 65 1.40 -18.59 -8.39
CA ARG A 65 2.35 -18.03 -7.42
C ARG A 65 3.15 -16.84 -7.95
N ARG A 66 3.63 -16.90 -9.20
CA ARG A 66 4.35 -15.79 -9.84
C ARG A 66 3.52 -14.51 -9.97
N THR A 67 2.21 -14.64 -10.20
CA THR A 67 1.28 -13.50 -10.23
C THR A 67 1.03 -12.98 -8.81
N GLY A 68 0.93 -13.88 -7.83
CA GLY A 68 0.86 -13.54 -6.41
C GLY A 68 2.07 -12.74 -5.93
N ASP A 69 3.28 -13.17 -6.28
CA ASP A 69 4.53 -12.47 -5.93
C ASP A 69 4.56 -11.05 -6.54
N PHE A 70 4.11 -10.88 -7.79
CA PHE A 70 4.00 -9.55 -8.41
C PHE A 70 2.96 -8.67 -7.72
N LEU A 71 1.80 -9.23 -7.35
CA LEU A 71 0.75 -8.52 -6.63
C LEU A 71 1.20 -8.14 -5.21
N GLU A 72 2.04 -8.96 -4.57
CA GLU A 72 2.68 -8.69 -3.28
C GLU A 72 3.61 -7.48 -3.36
N ASP A 73 4.48 -7.43 -4.37
CA ASP A 73 5.36 -6.29 -4.60
C ASP A 73 4.56 -5.00 -4.84
N VAL A 74 3.48 -5.07 -5.64
CA VAL A 74 2.61 -3.92 -5.90
C VAL A 74 1.91 -3.48 -4.61
N THR A 75 1.21 -4.38 -3.91
CA THR A 75 0.47 -4.02 -2.70
C THR A 75 1.39 -3.48 -1.60
N THR A 76 2.57 -4.06 -1.43
CA THR A 76 3.57 -3.57 -0.46
C THR A 76 4.08 -2.18 -0.82
N THR A 77 4.35 -1.92 -2.10
CA THR A 77 4.80 -0.60 -2.58
C THR A 77 3.75 0.49 -2.32
N TYR A 78 2.46 0.17 -2.49
CA TYR A 78 1.37 1.15 -2.39
C TYR A 78 0.61 1.14 -1.06
N TYR A 79 1.01 0.28 -0.12
CA TYR A 79 0.40 0.16 1.20
C TYR A 79 0.37 1.50 1.96
N PHE A 80 1.50 2.23 1.96
CA PHE A 80 1.58 3.53 2.64
C PHE A 80 0.62 4.56 2.02
N GLY A 81 0.53 4.59 0.69
CA GLY A 81 -0.43 5.44 -0.02
C GLY A 81 -1.87 5.10 0.34
N ALA A 82 -2.22 3.81 0.37
CA ALA A 82 -3.54 3.35 0.79
C ALA A 82 -3.84 3.77 2.25
N ALA A 83 -2.88 3.63 3.17
CA ALA A 83 -3.04 4.08 4.56
C ALA A 83 -3.31 5.60 4.65
N MET A 84 -2.58 6.41 3.88
CA MET A 84 -2.81 7.86 3.82
C MET A 84 -4.21 8.20 3.27
N LEU A 85 -4.69 7.47 2.24
CA LEU A 85 -6.04 7.65 1.71
C LEU A 85 -7.11 7.27 2.73
N VAL A 86 -6.89 6.20 3.49
CA VAL A 86 -7.77 5.81 4.60
C VAL A 86 -7.81 6.90 5.67
N LEU A 87 -6.66 7.44 6.08
CA LEU A 87 -6.62 8.55 7.05
C LEU A 87 -7.31 9.80 6.51
N TYR A 88 -7.15 10.12 5.22
CA TYR A 88 -7.85 11.22 4.58
C TYR A 88 -9.37 11.02 4.62
N LEU A 89 -9.86 9.83 4.26
CA LEU A 89 -11.28 9.49 4.33
C LEU A 89 -11.79 9.54 5.77
N LEU A 90 -11.02 9.01 6.72
CA LEU A 90 -11.34 9.03 8.14
C LEU A 90 -11.44 10.47 8.66
N SER A 91 -10.61 11.39 8.16
CA SER A 91 -10.66 12.82 8.50
C SER A 91 -11.93 13.52 8.03
N ARG A 92 -12.64 12.97 7.05
CA ARG A 92 -13.94 13.51 6.61
C ARG A 92 -15.08 13.04 7.49
N VAL A 93 -14.89 11.94 8.24
CA VAL A 93 -15.91 11.37 9.14
C VAL A 93 -15.64 11.83 10.58
N ILE A 94 -14.41 11.69 11.04
CA ILE A 94 -13.94 12.06 12.38
C ILE A 94 -13.42 13.49 12.34
N HIS A 95 -14.18 14.40 12.96
CA HIS A 95 -13.81 15.83 13.07
C HIS A 95 -12.81 16.11 14.21
N ASN A 96 -12.41 15.08 14.97
CA ASN A 96 -11.49 15.22 16.09
C ASN A 96 -10.05 14.86 15.69
N ASN A 97 -9.21 15.89 15.64
CA ASN A 97 -7.80 15.79 15.22
C ASN A 97 -6.96 14.87 16.13
N LEU A 98 -7.29 14.75 17.42
CA LEU A 98 -6.57 13.87 18.34
C LEU A 98 -6.78 12.40 17.99
N LEU A 99 -8.04 11.99 17.75
CA LEU A 99 -8.37 10.62 17.34
C LEU A 99 -7.73 10.27 16.01
N LEU A 100 -7.72 11.22 15.08
CA LEU A 100 -7.08 11.04 13.78
C LEU A 100 -5.57 10.88 13.89
N GLY A 101 -4.92 11.69 14.74
CA GLY A 101 -3.49 11.59 15.03
C GLY A 101 -3.14 10.25 15.64
N ILE A 102 -3.92 9.78 16.61
CA ILE A 102 -3.75 8.45 17.23
C ILE A 102 -3.92 7.35 16.18
N ALA A 103 -4.95 7.43 15.32
CA ALA A 103 -5.15 6.47 14.24
C ALA A 103 -3.96 6.43 13.26
N GLY A 104 -3.41 7.60 12.92
CA GLY A 104 -2.20 7.70 12.09
C GLY A 104 -0.99 7.04 12.75
N VAL A 105 -0.74 7.33 14.03
CA VAL A 105 0.36 6.70 14.79
C VAL A 105 0.18 5.19 14.85
N LEU A 106 -1.04 4.70 15.11
CA LEU A 106 -1.34 3.26 15.15
C LEU A 106 -1.13 2.59 13.78
N MET A 107 -1.53 3.24 12.68
CA MET A 107 -1.28 2.70 11.34
C MET A 107 0.22 2.58 11.03
N LEU A 108 1.05 3.53 11.47
CA LEU A 108 2.49 3.52 11.23
C LEU A 108 3.24 2.56 12.16
N THR A 109 2.85 2.50 13.43
CA THR A 109 3.51 1.68 14.45
C THR A 109 2.99 0.25 14.50
N GLY A 110 1.79 -0.02 14.00
CA GLY A 110 1.15 -1.33 14.01
C GLY A 110 2.05 -2.46 13.47
N PRO A 111 2.58 -2.35 12.24
CA PRO A 111 3.46 -3.37 11.68
C PRO A 111 4.74 -3.58 12.52
N ALA A 112 5.33 -2.50 13.05
CA ALA A 112 6.54 -2.55 13.87
C ALA A 112 6.29 -3.25 15.21
N VAL A 113 5.18 -2.92 15.87
CA VAL A 113 4.77 -3.51 17.16
C VAL A 113 4.46 -4.99 16.99
N VAL A 114 3.69 -5.37 15.96
CA VAL A 114 3.40 -6.79 15.65
C VAL A 114 4.70 -7.55 15.35
N SER A 115 5.62 -6.94 14.60
CA SER A 115 6.92 -7.55 14.31
C SER A 115 7.76 -7.80 15.57
N LEU A 116 7.79 -6.84 16.50
CA LEU A 116 8.49 -6.98 17.78
C LEU A 116 7.86 -8.08 18.66
N LEU A 117 6.54 -8.07 18.82
CA LEU A 117 5.78 -9.09 19.59
C LEU A 117 5.98 -10.51 19.02
N ALA A 118 5.92 -10.66 17.70
CA ALA A 118 6.15 -11.95 17.05
C ALA A 118 7.59 -12.43 17.28
N LYS A 119 8.57 -11.52 17.23
CA LYS A 119 9.98 -11.83 17.46
C LYS A 119 10.27 -12.29 18.90
N GLU A 120 9.60 -11.70 19.89
CA GLU A 120 9.75 -12.13 21.29
C GLU A 120 9.16 -13.52 21.52
N THR A 121 8.03 -13.84 20.90
CA THR A 121 7.38 -15.16 20.98
C THR A 121 8.26 -16.29 20.41
N VAL A 122 9.00 -16.04 19.33
CA VAL A 122 9.93 -17.03 18.77
C VAL A 122 11.11 -17.28 19.71
N ARG A 123 11.63 -16.22 20.35
CA ARG A 123 12.79 -16.32 21.25
C ARG A 123 12.45 -17.03 22.57
N SER A 124 11.23 -16.89 23.07
CA SER A 124 10.77 -17.62 24.26
C SER A 124 10.53 -19.11 24.01
N ARG A 125 10.23 -19.52 22.76
CA ARG A 125 10.02 -20.93 22.38
C ARG A 125 11.32 -21.72 22.18
N GLN A 126 12.47 -21.05 22.08
CA GLN A 126 13.80 -21.68 21.94
C GLN A 126 14.60 -21.74 23.25
N ARG A 127 14.06 -21.28 24.37
CA ARG A 127 14.62 -21.48 25.72
C ARG A 127 13.82 -22.55 26.45
#